data_AF-A0A2V6GP82-F1
#
_entry.id   AF-A0A2V6GP82-F1
#
_cell.length_a   1.000
_cell.length_b   1.000
_cell.length_c   1.000
_cell.angle_alpha   90.00
_cell.angle_beta   90.00
_cell.angle_gamma   90.00
#
_symmetry.space_group_name_H-M   'P 1'
#
loop_
_entity.id
_entity.type
_entity.pdbx_description
1 polymer ?
#
loop_
_entity_poly.entity_id
_entity_poly.type
_entity_poly.pdbx_seq_one_letter_code
_entity_poly.pdbx_strand_id
1 'polypeptide(L)'
;MKIEGWRARWLIAFGFRLLQIWARTLRYEIDDRMGVVEKPVKGNYIAALWHNRLLLISFVLKRFFPQRPGAGLISASRDGDLVADLTERFGFDVVRGSSSRMGAAALLELSNILRSGSDVLLTPDGPRGPVYELGPGIIFLAQKTGTPVVPINME
;
A
#
# COMPACT_ATOMS: atom_id res chain seq x y z
N MET A 1 10.52 -14.10 -7.31
CA MET A 1 11.75 -14.90 -7.09
C MET A 1 11.34 -16.10 -6.25
N LYS A 2 11.54 -17.35 -6.67
CA LYS A 2 11.49 -18.43 -5.68
C LYS A 2 12.69 -18.22 -4.78
N ILE A 3 12.47 -17.75 -3.54
CA ILE A 3 13.53 -17.54 -2.55
C ILE A 3 13.98 -18.93 -2.08
N GLU A 4 14.63 -19.69 -2.97
CA GLU A 4 14.96 -21.10 -2.77
C GLU A 4 16.21 -21.27 -1.90
N GLY A 5 17.11 -20.29 -1.90
CA GLY A 5 18.29 -20.29 -1.04
C GLY A 5 17.95 -19.91 0.40
N TRP A 6 18.25 -20.81 1.35
CA TRP A 6 18.12 -20.53 2.78
C TRP A 6 18.82 -19.22 3.20
N ARG A 7 19.98 -18.91 2.60
CA ARG A 7 20.71 -17.64 2.78
C ARG A 7 19.89 -16.41 2.39
N ALA A 8 19.19 -16.46 1.24
CA ALA A 8 18.36 -15.35 0.79
C ALA A 8 17.16 -15.12 1.71
N ARG A 9 16.55 -16.21 2.22
CA ARG A 9 15.48 -16.14 3.23
C ARG A 9 15.98 -15.50 4.53
N TRP A 10 17.18 -15.87 4.98
CA TRP A 10 17.80 -15.27 6.16
C TRP A 10 18.13 -13.79 5.97
N LEU A 11 18.68 -13.40 4.81
CA LEU A 11 18.97 -12.00 4.51
C LEU A 11 17.69 -11.14 4.49
N ILE A 12 16.62 -11.64 3.85
CA ILE A 12 15.33 -10.94 3.83
C ILE A 12 14.74 -10.85 5.24
N ALA A 13 14.77 -11.93 6.01
CA ALA A 13 14.28 -11.92 7.40
C ALA A 13 15.10 -10.97 8.29
N PHE A 14 16.42 -10.97 8.14
CA PHE A 14 17.33 -10.08 8.87
C PHE A 14 17.09 -8.61 8.49
N GLY A 15 17.03 -8.29 7.19
CA GLY A 15 16.74 -6.95 6.71
C GLY A 15 15.36 -6.46 7.16
N PHE A 16 14.35 -7.34 7.11
CA PHE A 16 13.03 -7.06 7.65
C PHE A 16 13.09 -6.73 9.14
N ARG A 17 13.78 -7.55 9.95
CA ARG A 17 13.98 -7.29 11.40
C ARG A 17 14.68 -5.97 11.65
N LEU A 18 15.72 -5.64 10.88
CA LEU A 18 16.41 -4.36 10.98
C LEU A 18 15.48 -3.19 10.70
N LEU A 19 14.65 -3.28 9.65
CA LEU A 19 13.61 -2.29 9.37
C LEU A 19 12.59 -2.18 10.52
N GLN A 20 12.19 -3.29 11.15
CA GLN A 20 11.29 -3.24 12.31
C GLN A 20 11.92 -2.52 13.51
N ILE A 21 13.21 -2.76 13.77
CA ILE A 21 13.94 -2.10 14.86
C ILE A 21 14.06 -0.61 14.55
N TRP A 22 14.49 -0.27 13.33
CA TRP A 22 14.61 1.11 12.89
C TRP A 22 13.27 1.86 12.99
N ALA A 23 12.18 1.28 12.47
CA ALA A 23 10.84 1.86 12.58
C ALA A 23 10.40 2.11 14.03
N ARG A 24 10.87 1.30 15.00
CA ARG A 24 10.59 1.54 16.44
C ARG A 24 11.42 2.67 17.04
N THR A 25 12.57 2.99 16.47
CA THR A 25 13.41 4.11 16.92
C THR A 25 12.96 5.46 16.36
N LEU A 26 12.13 5.45 15.32
CA LEU A 26 11.56 6.67 14.73
C LEU A 26 10.52 7.29 15.66
N ARG A 27 10.52 8.62 15.71
CA ARG A 27 9.46 9.40 16.36
C ARG A 27 8.47 9.80 15.28
N TYR A 28 7.19 9.55 15.55
CA TYR A 28 6.11 9.83 14.61
C TYR A 28 5.25 10.96 15.13
N GLU A 29 4.98 11.92 14.27
CA GLU A 29 3.93 12.91 14.44
C GLU A 29 2.91 12.69 13.32
N ILE A 30 1.63 12.76 13.66
CA ILE A 30 0.54 12.50 12.71
C ILE A 30 -0.33 13.74 12.65
N ASP A 31 -0.38 14.35 11.46
CA ASP A 31 -1.34 15.39 11.11
C ASP A 31 -2.49 14.75 10.31
N ASP A 32 -3.59 14.41 10.99
CA ASP A 32 -4.76 13.79 10.37
C ASP A 32 -5.86 14.83 10.11
N ARG A 33 -5.78 15.47 8.94
CA ARG A 33 -6.76 16.47 8.50
C ARG A 33 -8.07 15.89 7.97
N MET A 34 -8.10 14.59 7.68
CA MET A 34 -9.22 13.90 7.04
C MET A 34 -9.95 12.94 7.99
N GLY A 35 -9.54 12.86 9.26
CA GLY A 35 -10.14 12.01 10.28
C GLY A 35 -9.98 10.51 10.00
N VAL A 36 -8.92 10.10 9.31
CA VAL A 36 -8.68 8.69 8.95
C VAL A 36 -8.36 7.83 10.18
N VAL A 37 -7.71 8.43 11.18
CA VAL A 37 -7.27 7.81 12.44
C VAL A 37 -8.35 7.90 13.53
N GLU A 38 -9.43 8.63 13.29
CA GLU A 38 -10.54 8.78 14.24
C GLU A 38 -11.14 7.43 14.64
N LYS A 39 -11.65 7.38 15.87
CA LYS A 39 -12.41 6.24 16.41
C LYS A 39 -13.82 6.70 16.76
N PRO A 40 -14.89 6.04 16.25
CA PRO A 40 -14.85 4.87 15.38
C PRO A 40 -14.37 5.19 13.96
N VAL A 41 -13.80 4.18 13.28
CA VAL A 41 -13.43 4.26 11.87
C VAL A 41 -14.67 4.58 11.04
N LYS A 42 -14.60 5.65 10.23
CA LYS A 42 -15.71 6.08 9.36
C LYS A 42 -15.37 5.80 7.91
N GLY A 43 -16.19 4.94 7.28
CA GLY A 43 -16.07 4.62 5.86
C GLY A 43 -14.71 4.08 5.45
N ASN A 44 -14.54 3.87 4.15
CA ASN A 44 -13.27 3.50 3.55
C ASN A 44 -12.73 4.59 2.63
N TYR A 45 -11.46 4.48 2.27
CA TYR A 45 -10.78 5.44 1.42
C TYR A 45 -9.80 4.80 0.45
N ILE A 46 -9.44 5.56 -0.58
CA ILE A 46 -8.34 5.27 -1.50
C ILE A 46 -7.13 6.07 -1.04
N ALA A 47 -6.15 5.41 -0.43
CA ALA A 47 -4.89 6.04 -0.04
C ALA A 47 -4.05 6.32 -1.29
N ALA A 48 -3.66 7.58 -1.47
CA ALA A 48 -2.73 8.00 -2.52
C ALA A 48 -1.37 8.31 -1.88
N LEU A 49 -0.34 7.51 -2.18
CA LEU A 49 1.01 7.70 -1.66
C LEU A 49 2.01 7.72 -2.83
N TRP A 50 2.96 8.65 -2.84
CA TRP A 50 4.00 8.63 -3.87
C TRP A 50 4.89 7.38 -3.76
N HIS A 51 5.28 6.81 -4.90
CA HIS A 51 6.05 5.56 -4.94
C HIS A 51 7.31 5.58 -4.07
N ASN A 52 8.00 6.72 -4.01
CA ASN A 52 9.23 6.89 -3.25
C ASN A 52 9.03 7.01 -1.72
N ARG A 53 7.80 6.85 -1.22
CA ARG A 53 7.47 6.83 0.22
C ARG A 53 7.05 5.45 0.73
N LEU A 54 7.15 4.40 -0.08
CA LEU A 54 6.67 3.06 0.28
C LEU A 54 7.44 2.35 1.42
N LEU A 55 8.70 2.71 1.69
CA LEU A 55 9.58 1.90 2.55
C LEU A 55 9.01 1.61 3.94
N LEU A 56 8.38 2.61 4.56
CA LEU A 56 7.88 2.52 5.94
C LEU A 56 6.35 2.47 6.03
N ILE A 57 5.62 2.53 4.91
CA ILE A 57 4.17 2.73 4.96
C ILE A 57 3.46 1.58 5.68
N SER A 58 3.85 0.32 5.43
CA SER A 58 3.22 -0.84 6.07
C SER A 58 3.43 -0.85 7.59
N PHE A 59 4.54 -0.29 8.07
CA PHE A 59 4.78 -0.10 9.51
C PHE A 59 3.86 0.96 10.09
N VAL A 60 3.75 2.11 9.41
CA VAL A 60 2.89 3.23 9.83
C VAL A 60 1.43 2.80 9.85
N LEU A 61 0.94 2.17 8.77
CA LEU A 61 -0.43 1.66 8.70
C LEU A 61 -0.71 0.65 9.81
N LYS A 62 0.17 -0.33 10.03
CA LYS A 62 -0.03 -1.32 11.10
C LYS A 62 0.00 -0.71 12.50
N ARG A 63 0.83 0.32 12.71
CA ARG A 63 1.04 0.94 14.04
C ARG A 63 -0.09 1.90 14.43
N PHE A 64 -0.62 2.64 13.47
CA PHE A 64 -1.55 3.76 13.71
C PHE A 64 -2.96 3.53 13.15
N PHE A 65 -3.11 2.61 12.20
CA PHE A 65 -4.38 2.26 11.56
C PHE A 65 -4.74 0.76 11.74
N PRO A 66 -4.55 0.15 12.93
CA PRO A 66 -4.64 -1.31 13.10
C PRO A 66 -6.04 -1.92 12.86
N GLN A 67 -7.09 -1.10 12.88
CA GLN A 67 -8.48 -1.54 12.69
C GLN A 67 -8.99 -1.31 11.26
N ARG A 68 -8.08 -1.02 10.33
CA ARG A 68 -8.40 -0.68 8.95
C ARG A 68 -7.87 -1.77 8.02
N PRO A 69 -8.69 -2.76 7.64
CA PRO A 69 -8.28 -3.75 6.65
C PRO A 69 -8.13 -3.07 5.29
N GLY A 70 -7.21 -3.55 4.48
CA GLY A 70 -7.04 -3.01 3.15
C GLY A 70 -6.03 -3.73 2.30
N ALA A 71 -5.99 -3.34 1.03
CA ALA A 71 -5.15 -3.95 0.02
C ALA A 71 -4.25 -2.95 -0.69
N GLY A 72 -3.01 -3.36 -0.99
CA GLY A 72 -2.09 -2.59 -1.83
C GLY A 72 -2.08 -3.08 -3.28
N LEU A 73 -2.09 -2.16 -4.25
CA LEU A 73 -1.79 -2.51 -5.64
C LEU A 73 -0.28 -2.66 -5.82
N ILE A 74 0.18 -3.85 -6.18
CA ILE A 74 1.60 -4.13 -6.38
C ILE A 74 1.83 -4.74 -7.77
N SER A 75 2.82 -4.22 -8.49
CA SER A 75 3.22 -4.71 -9.81
C SER A 75 3.42 -6.22 -9.81
N ALA A 76 2.84 -6.93 -10.79
CA ALA A 76 3.03 -8.37 -10.99
C ALA A 76 4.48 -8.78 -11.37
N SER A 77 5.46 -7.86 -11.24
CA SER A 77 6.87 -8.09 -11.55
C SER A 77 7.57 -8.91 -10.48
N ARG A 78 8.75 -9.43 -10.83
CA ARG A 78 9.60 -10.19 -9.92
C ARG A 78 9.95 -9.41 -8.65
N ASP A 79 10.24 -8.12 -8.78
CA ASP A 79 10.55 -7.25 -7.63
C ASP A 79 9.30 -6.98 -6.79
N GLY A 80 8.15 -6.87 -7.45
CA GLY A 80 6.86 -6.74 -6.78
C GLY A 80 6.46 -7.98 -5.99
N ASP A 81 7.02 -9.17 -6.26
CA ASP A 81 6.77 -10.37 -5.44
C ASP A 81 7.34 -10.19 -4.02
N LEU A 82 8.52 -9.56 -3.90
CA LEU A 82 9.14 -9.30 -2.59
C LEU A 82 8.29 -8.31 -1.78
N VAL A 83 7.82 -7.24 -2.43
CA VAL A 83 6.95 -6.24 -1.79
C VAL A 83 5.60 -6.84 -1.42
N ALA A 84 5.07 -7.76 -2.23
CA ALA A 84 3.83 -8.49 -1.93
C ALA A 84 3.98 -9.37 -0.67
N ASP A 85 5.00 -10.25 -0.63
CA ASP A 85 5.25 -11.12 0.53
C ASP A 85 5.47 -10.31 1.82
N LEU A 86 6.18 -9.16 1.74
CA LEU A 86 6.35 -8.28 2.89
C LEU A 86 5.02 -7.65 3.33
N THR A 87 4.22 -7.13 2.38
CA THR A 87 2.91 -6.53 2.65
C THR A 87 1.95 -7.52 3.31
N GLU A 88 1.91 -8.76 2.82
CA GLU A 88 1.12 -9.84 3.40
C GLU A 88 1.58 -10.19 4.83
N ARG A 89 2.90 -10.20 5.10
CA ARG A 89 3.42 -10.37 6.49
C ARG A 89 3.01 -9.25 7.44
N PHE A 90 2.70 -8.06 6.92
CA PHE A 90 2.11 -6.99 7.72
C PHE A 90 0.62 -7.21 7.99
N GLY A 91 -0.04 -8.12 7.27
CA GLY A 91 -1.46 -8.43 7.40
C GLY A 91 -2.36 -7.61 6.47
N PHE A 92 -1.80 -7.09 5.37
CA PHE A 92 -2.55 -6.41 4.32
C PHE A 92 -2.69 -7.32 3.10
N ASP A 93 -3.81 -7.21 2.42
CA ASP A 93 -4.04 -7.94 1.17
C ASP A 93 -3.25 -7.30 0.01
N VAL A 94 -3.03 -8.07 -1.06
CA VAL A 94 -2.27 -7.60 -2.22
C VAL A 94 -3.06 -7.88 -3.50
N VAL A 95 -3.33 -6.82 -4.25
CA VAL A 95 -3.82 -6.92 -5.62
C VAL A 95 -2.64 -6.85 -6.58
N ARG A 96 -2.53 -7.80 -7.51
CA ARG A 96 -1.42 -7.85 -8.48
C ARG A 96 -1.81 -7.12 -9.76
N GLY A 97 -1.08 -6.05 -10.09
CA GLY A 97 -1.33 -5.32 -11.34
C GLY A 97 -0.48 -4.06 -11.53
N SER A 98 -0.54 -3.50 -12.74
CA SER A 98 0.15 -2.26 -13.13
C SER A 98 -0.47 -1.71 -14.42
N SER A 99 -0.11 -0.48 -14.79
CA SER A 99 -0.56 0.18 -16.02
C SER A 99 -0.23 -0.61 -17.29
N SER A 100 0.81 -1.46 -17.26
CA SER A 100 1.23 -2.27 -18.42
C SER A 100 0.84 -3.74 -18.32
N ARG A 101 0.36 -4.22 -17.17
CA ARG A 101 0.05 -5.64 -16.97
C ARG A 101 -1.04 -5.82 -15.94
N MET A 102 -2.10 -6.51 -16.34
CA MET A 102 -3.26 -6.85 -15.50
C MET A 102 -4.00 -5.63 -14.92
N GLY A 103 -3.84 -4.43 -15.49
CA GLY A 103 -4.45 -3.20 -14.95
C GLY A 103 -5.98 -3.26 -14.83
N ALA A 104 -6.68 -3.75 -15.85
CA ALA A 104 -8.15 -3.84 -15.83
C ALA A 104 -8.66 -4.82 -14.76
N ALA A 105 -8.04 -6.00 -14.65
CA ALA A 105 -8.38 -7.00 -13.63
C ALA A 105 -8.10 -6.45 -12.23
N ALA A 106 -6.95 -5.80 -12.03
CA ALA A 106 -6.59 -5.19 -10.76
C ALA A 106 -7.56 -4.07 -10.35
N LEU A 107 -7.97 -3.20 -11.28
CA LEU A 107 -8.95 -2.15 -10.99
C LEU A 107 -10.33 -2.73 -10.63
N LEU A 108 -10.73 -3.85 -11.24
CA LEU A 108 -11.96 -4.54 -10.88
C LEU A 108 -11.88 -5.13 -9.47
N GLU A 109 -10.77 -5.79 -9.14
CA GLU A 109 -10.53 -6.37 -7.82
C GLU A 109 -10.51 -5.29 -6.73
N LEU A 110 -9.77 -4.19 -6.95
CA LEU A 110 -9.75 -3.02 -6.06
C LEU A 110 -11.15 -2.41 -5.90
N SER A 111 -11.95 -2.35 -6.97
CA SER A 111 -13.33 -1.86 -6.88
C SER A 111 -14.19 -2.72 -5.96
N ASN A 112 -13.99 -4.04 -5.97
CA ASN A 112 -14.72 -4.97 -5.11
C ASN A 112 -14.29 -4.85 -3.65
N ILE A 113 -12.98 -4.68 -3.40
CA ILE A 113 -12.41 -4.44 -2.05
C ILE A 113 -12.96 -3.13 -1.47
N LEU A 114 -13.03 -2.08 -2.27
CA LEU A 114 -13.65 -0.83 -1.83
C LEU A 114 -15.14 -1.00 -1.53
N ARG A 115 -15.88 -1.76 -2.34
CA ARG A 115 -17.31 -2.00 -2.09
C ARG A 115 -17.58 -2.86 -0.85
N SER A 116 -16.61 -3.67 -0.40
CA SER A 116 -16.72 -4.41 0.87
C SER A 116 -16.43 -3.53 2.09
N GLY A 117 -16.08 -2.26 1.90
CA GLY A 117 -15.78 -1.32 2.98
C GLY A 117 -14.33 -1.39 3.48
N SER A 118 -13.43 -2.05 2.74
CA SER A 118 -11.99 -2.05 3.03
C SER A 118 -11.29 -0.90 2.31
N ASP A 119 -10.16 -0.46 2.86
CA ASP A 119 -9.32 0.57 2.26
C ASP A 119 -8.46 -0.01 1.14
N VAL A 120 -7.99 0.85 0.24
CA VAL A 120 -6.96 0.46 -0.74
C VAL A 120 -5.84 1.47 -0.78
N LEU A 121 -4.61 0.99 -0.97
CA LEU A 121 -3.44 1.84 -1.16
C LEU A 121 -2.95 1.75 -2.60
N LEU A 122 -2.88 2.92 -3.22
CA LEU A 122 -2.38 3.12 -4.57
C LEU A 122 -1.22 4.10 -4.56
N THR A 123 -0.30 3.83 -5.47
CA THR A 123 0.81 4.71 -5.76
C THR A 123 0.59 5.30 -7.15
N PRO A 124 0.06 6.54 -7.26
CA PRO A 124 -0.53 7.03 -8.51
C PRO A 124 0.51 7.31 -9.61
N ASP A 125 1.76 7.56 -9.24
CA ASP A 125 2.88 7.85 -10.16
C ASP A 125 3.48 6.63 -10.86
N GLY A 126 3.05 5.41 -10.50
CA GLY A 126 3.59 4.18 -11.10
C GLY A 126 5.07 3.89 -10.76
N PRO A 127 5.51 2.62 -10.78
CA PRO A 127 6.91 2.27 -10.54
C PRO A 127 7.84 2.74 -11.68
N ARG A 128 7.27 3.11 -12.83
CA ARG A 128 8.00 3.65 -13.99
C ARG A 128 7.88 5.16 -14.11
N GLY A 129 7.17 5.80 -13.19
CA GLY A 129 6.90 7.22 -13.28
C GLY A 129 5.94 7.60 -14.42
N PRO A 130 5.92 8.89 -14.78
CA PRO A 130 6.74 9.98 -14.22
C PRO A 130 6.48 10.25 -12.72
N VAL A 131 7.54 10.61 -11.98
CA VAL A 131 7.46 10.85 -10.53
C VAL A 131 6.56 12.04 -10.23
N TYR A 132 5.70 11.90 -9.21
CA TYR A 132 4.74 12.93 -8.79
C TYR A 132 3.70 13.33 -9.84
N GLU A 133 3.50 12.50 -10.86
CA GLU A 133 2.38 12.65 -11.79
C GLU A 133 1.27 11.67 -11.45
N LEU A 134 0.03 12.14 -11.50
CA LEU A 134 -1.10 11.33 -11.10
C LEU A 134 -1.62 10.49 -12.26
N GLY A 135 -1.50 9.16 -12.13
CA GLY A 135 -2.05 8.23 -13.11
C GLY A 135 -3.58 8.16 -13.09
N PRO A 136 -4.24 7.85 -14.22
CA PRO A 136 -5.71 7.90 -14.33
C PRO A 136 -6.44 6.82 -13.52
N GLY A 137 -5.76 5.75 -13.13
CA GLY A 137 -6.37 4.60 -12.44
C GLY A 137 -7.01 4.96 -11.09
N ILE A 138 -6.40 5.88 -10.33
CA ILE A 138 -6.92 6.31 -9.04
C ILE A 138 -8.20 7.13 -9.19
N ILE A 139 -8.25 8.02 -10.20
CA ILE A 139 -9.42 8.83 -10.52
C ILE A 139 -10.58 7.93 -10.94
N PHE A 140 -10.31 7.00 -11.87
CA PHE A 140 -11.30 6.05 -12.34
C PHE A 140 -11.89 5.22 -11.20
N LEU A 141 -11.03 4.74 -10.28
CA LEU A 141 -11.46 3.96 -9.14
C LEU A 141 -12.34 4.76 -8.18
N ALA A 142 -11.97 6.02 -7.90
CA ALA A 142 -12.76 6.93 -7.08
C ALA A 142 -14.13 7.20 -7.71
N GLN A 143 -14.18 7.51 -9.01
CA GLN A 143 -15.43 7.76 -9.73
C GLN A 143 -16.34 6.52 -9.76
N LYS A 144 -15.78 5.33 -9.98
CA LYS A 144 -16.55 4.09 -10.10
C LYS A 144 -17.11 3.58 -8.77
N THR A 145 -16.45 3.92 -7.66
CA THR A 145 -16.83 3.42 -6.33
C THR A 145 -17.49 4.48 -5.46
N GLY A 146 -17.33 5.77 -5.76
CA GLY A 146 -17.73 6.87 -4.88
C GLY A 146 -16.82 7.03 -3.65
N THR A 147 -15.73 6.28 -3.58
CA THR A 147 -14.80 6.29 -2.43
C THR A 147 -13.91 7.53 -2.49
N PRO A 148 -13.73 8.29 -1.38
CA PRO A 148 -12.84 9.44 -1.36
C PRO A 148 -11.37 9.04 -1.53
N VAL A 149 -10.61 9.88 -2.23
CA VAL A 149 -9.15 9.77 -2.32
C VAL A 149 -8.53 10.59 -1.19
N VAL A 150 -7.69 9.95 -0.38
CA VAL A 150 -6.96 10.61 0.71
C VAL A 150 -5.47 10.59 0.40
N PRO A 151 -4.84 11.76 0.18
CA PRO A 151 -3.40 11.84 0.02
C PRO A 151 -2.71 11.52 1.35
N ILE A 152 -1.68 10.67 1.29
CA ILE A 152 -0.80 10.36 2.41
C ILE A 152 0.61 10.80 2.02
N ASN A 153 1.28 11.52 2.91
CA ASN A 153 2.69 11.87 2.79
C ASN A 153 3.46 11.42 4.04
N MET A 154 4.74 11.14 3.88
CA MET A 154 5.69 10.91 4.96
C MET A 154 6.99 11.63 4.61
N GLU A 155 7.57 12.34 5.58
CA GLU A 155 8.79 13.12 5.45
C GLU A 155 9.61 13.11 6.74
#